data_AF-A0A2D7FHU6-F1
#
_entry.id   AF-A0A2D7FHU6-F1
#
_cell.length_a   1.000
_cell.length_b   1.000
_cell.length_c   1.000
_cell.angle_alpha   90.00
_cell.angle_beta   90.00
_cell.angle_gamma   90.00
#
_symmetry.space_group_name_H-M   'P 1'
#
loop_
_entity.id
_entity.type
_entity.pdbx_description
1 polymer ?
#
loop_
_entity_poly.entity_id
_entity_poly.type
_entity_poly.pdbx_seq_one_letter_code
_entity_poly.pdbx_strand_id
1 'polypeptide(L)'
;MAMTGVLRPVKALLLATAILMLGGGLQSVLLPLRAQLEGFSDLQIGIFGSAYFLGQLAGCMFAPVVIARVGLIRAFAAFSAVAATIPLLHAIVIDPIA
;
A
#
# COMPACT_ATOMS: atom_id res chain seq x y z
N MET A 1 17.79 29.27 15.11
CA MET A 1 16.46 29.31 14.44
C MET A 1 16.47 28.56 13.09
N ALA A 2 17.03 27.35 13.03
CA ALA A 2 17.16 26.58 11.78
C ALA A 2 16.61 25.13 11.85
N MET A 3 16.37 24.59 13.05
CA MET A 3 15.94 23.19 13.22
C MET A 3 14.40 23.00 13.16
N THR A 4 13.61 24.03 13.46
CA THR A 4 12.14 23.94 13.53
C THR A 4 11.48 23.82 12.15
N GLY A 5 12.12 24.31 11.09
CA GLY A 5 11.62 24.23 9.71
C GLY A 5 11.56 22.80 9.16
N VAL A 6 12.51 21.94 9.56
CA VAL A 6 12.60 20.53 9.14
C VAL A 6 11.62 19.64 9.92
N LEU A 7 11.28 20.04 11.14
CA LEU A 7 10.43 19.23 12.02
C LEU A 7 8.99 19.10 11.49
N ARG A 8 8.48 20.12 10.78
CA ARG A 8 7.13 20.11 10.20
C ARG A 8 6.95 19.02 9.13
N PRO A 9 7.75 18.96 8.04
CA PRO A 9 7.61 17.94 7.01
C PRO A 9 7.94 16.53 7.52
N VAL A 10 8.88 16.37 8.44
CA VAL A 10 9.20 15.05 9.02
C VAL A 10 8.03 14.51 9.83
N LYS A 11 7.38 15.34 10.66
CA LYS A 11 6.17 14.94 11.40
C LYS A 11 5.03 14.52 10.47
N ALA A 12 4.81 15.28 9.39
CA ALA A 12 3.80 14.95 8.39
C ALA A 12 4.12 13.62 7.67
N LEU A 13 5.38 13.40 7.30
CA LEU A 13 5.83 12.16 6.67
C LEU A 13 5.65 10.95 7.59
N LEU A 14 6.09 11.05 8.85
CA LEU A 14 5.95 9.97 9.83
C LEU A 14 4.48 9.63 10.10
N LEU A 15 3.62 10.66 10.25
CA LEU A 15 2.19 10.46 10.42
C LEU A 15 1.56 9.76 9.20
N ALA A 16 1.89 10.21 7.99
CA ALA A 16 1.40 9.59 6.78
C ALA A 16 1.87 8.14 6.64
N THR A 17 3.13 7.84 6.96
CA THR A 17 3.67 6.47 6.97
C THR A 17 2.98 5.61 8.03
N ALA A 18 2.69 6.15 9.21
CA ALA A 18 1.97 5.44 10.26
C ALA A 18 0.56 5.05 9.79
N ILE A 19 -0.18 5.98 9.20
CA ILE A 19 -1.50 5.72 8.61
C ILE A 19 -1.41 4.67 7.50
N LEU A 20 -0.41 4.78 6.62
CA LEU A 20 -0.20 3.84 5.52
C LEU A 20 0.10 2.42 6.01
N MET A 21 0.96 2.28 7.02
CA MET A 21 1.30 0.99 7.64
C MET A 21 0.09 0.36 8.34
N LEU A 22 -0.71 1.15 9.05
CA LEU A 22 -1.94 0.68 9.69
C LEU A 22 -2.93 0.14 8.64
N GLY A 23 -3.16 0.89 7.56
CA GLY A 23 -4.03 0.45 6.46
C GLY A 23 -3.51 -0.82 5.78
N GLY A 24 -2.21 -0.87 5.46
CA GLY A 24 -1.59 -2.05 4.84
C GLY A 24 -1.64 -3.30 5.72
N GLY A 25 -1.44 -3.15 7.04
CA GLY A 25 -1.56 -4.24 8.00
C GLY A 25 -2.99 -4.74 8.17
N LEU A 26 -3.99 -3.86 8.08
CA LEU A 26 -5.39 -4.26 8.08
C LEU A 26 -5.75 -5.00 6.79
N GLN A 27 -5.29 -4.50 5.63
CA GLN A 27 -5.54 -5.09 4.32
C GLN A 27 -4.97 -6.52 4.22
N SER A 28 -3.78 -6.77 4.78
CA SER A 28 -3.13 -8.08 4.73
C SER A 28 -3.88 -9.17 5.50
N VAL A 29 -4.70 -8.79 6.48
CA VAL A 29 -5.57 -9.73 7.23
C VAL A 29 -6.96 -9.82 6.61
N LEU A 30 -7.52 -8.68 6.18
CA LEU A 30 -8.89 -8.61 5.69
C LEU A 30 -9.09 -9.38 4.37
N LEU A 31 -8.15 -9.29 3.43
CA LEU A 31 -8.26 -9.95 2.12
C LEU A 31 -8.30 -11.49 2.23
N PRO A 32 -7.35 -12.15 2.90
CA PRO A 32 -7.37 -13.61 3.06
C PRO A 32 -8.56 -14.09 3.89
N LEU A 33 -9.00 -13.29 4.87
CA LEU A 33 -10.18 -13.62 5.67
C LEU A 33 -11.46 -13.60 4.82
N ARG A 34 -11.64 -12.56 3.97
CA ARG A 34 -12.77 -12.51 3.03
C ARG A 34 -12.71 -13.64 2.01
N ALA A 35 -11.55 -13.89 1.41
CA ALA A 35 -11.37 -14.99 0.46
C ALA A 35 -11.74 -16.36 1.06
N GLN A 36 -11.38 -16.61 2.33
CA GLN A 36 -11.82 -17.82 3.02
C GLN A 36 -13.34 -17.88 3.23
N LEU A 37 -13.97 -16.77 3.61
CA LEU A 37 -15.43 -16.70 3.80
C LEU A 37 -16.20 -16.87 2.47
N GLU A 38 -15.66 -16.36 1.37
CA GLU A 38 -16.21 -16.53 0.02
C GLU A 38 -15.87 -17.91 -0.61
N GLY A 39 -15.15 -18.80 0.11
CA GLY A 39 -14.91 -20.19 -0.29
C GLY A 39 -13.81 -20.37 -1.34
N PHE A 40 -12.88 -19.41 -1.46
CA PHE A 40 -11.71 -19.57 -2.33
C PHE A 40 -10.86 -20.77 -1.89
N SER A 41 -10.29 -21.49 -2.85
CA SER A 41 -9.36 -22.60 -2.59
C SER A 41 -8.07 -22.09 -1.93
N ASP A 42 -7.47 -22.89 -1.05
CA ASP A 42 -6.16 -22.62 -0.44
C ASP A 42 -5.08 -22.26 -1.48
N LEU A 43 -5.13 -22.90 -2.67
CA LEU A 43 -4.19 -22.62 -3.75
C LEU A 43 -4.39 -21.22 -4.35
N GLN A 44 -5.64 -20.73 -4.44
CA GLN A 44 -5.93 -19.37 -4.89
C GLN A 44 -5.44 -18.35 -3.86
N ILE A 45 -5.66 -18.59 -2.57
CA ILE A 45 -5.15 -17.74 -1.48
C ILE A 45 -3.62 -17.70 -1.49
N GLY A 46 -2.96 -18.84 -1.74
CA GLY A 46 -1.51 -18.92 -1.90
C GLY A 46 -0.98 -18.12 -3.10
N ILE A 47 -1.70 -18.14 -4.23
CA ILE A 47 -1.37 -17.32 -5.40
C ILE A 47 -1.55 -15.83 -5.07
N PHE A 48 -2.61 -15.44 -4.36
CA PHE A 48 -2.80 -14.05 -3.90
C PHE A 48 -1.63 -13.55 -3.04
N GLY A 49 -1.19 -14.36 -2.07
CA GLY A 49 -0.02 -14.03 -1.26
C GLY A 49 1.26 -13.89 -2.09
N SER A 50 1.47 -14.78 -3.05
CA SER A 50 2.64 -14.73 -3.95
C SER A 50 2.62 -13.49 -4.84
N ALA A 51 1.46 -13.14 -5.41
CA ALA A 51 1.26 -11.93 -6.20
C ALA A 51 1.52 -10.66 -5.38
N TYR A 52 1.11 -10.65 -4.11
CA TYR A 52 1.40 -9.55 -3.18
C TYR A 52 2.91 -9.34 -3.00
N PHE A 53 3.67 -10.42 -2.72
CA PHE A 53 5.12 -10.33 -2.57
C PHE A 53 5.83 -9.96 -3.88
N LEU A 54 5.36 -10.45 -5.02
CA LEU A 54 5.88 -10.05 -6.34
C LEU A 54 5.67 -8.55 -6.58
N GLY A 55 4.49 -8.02 -6.26
CA GLY A 55 4.21 -6.58 -6.33
C GLY A 55 5.10 -5.78 -5.38
N GLN A 56 5.33 -6.29 -4.15
CA GLN A 56 6.21 -5.66 -3.18
C GLN A 56 7.67 -5.58 -3.69
N LEU A 57 8.18 -6.67 -4.28
CA LEU A 57 9.51 -6.71 -4.88
C LEU A 57 9.64 -5.71 -6.03
N ALA A 58 8.67 -5.69 -6.94
CA ALA A 58 8.63 -4.72 -8.02
C ALA A 58 8.63 -3.28 -7.45
N GLY A 59 7.79 -3.00 -6.46
CA GLY A 59 7.74 -1.71 -5.78
C GLY A 59 9.09 -1.29 -5.19
N CYS A 60 9.82 -2.21 -4.55
CA CYS A 60 11.17 -1.94 -4.03
C CYS A 60 12.20 -1.60 -5.12
N MET A 61 12.07 -2.16 -6.33
CA MET A 61 12.96 -1.86 -7.44
C MET A 61 12.61 -0.53 -8.14
N PHE A 62 11.32 -0.21 -8.27
CA PHE A 62 10.87 1.01 -8.93
C PHE A 62 10.92 2.24 -8.02
N ALA A 63 10.71 2.08 -6.71
CA ALA A 63 10.68 3.19 -5.76
C ALA A 63 11.97 4.03 -5.77
N PRO A 64 13.20 3.45 -5.73
CA PRO A 64 14.44 4.23 -5.80
C PRO A 64 14.56 5.06 -7.07
N VAL A 65 14.15 4.49 -8.22
CA VAL A 65 14.20 5.17 -9.52
C VAL A 65 13.27 6.38 -9.54
N VAL A 66 12.04 6.22 -9.03
CA VAL A 66 11.06 7.31 -8.94
C VAL A 66 11.52 8.38 -7.95
N ILE A 67 11.97 7.97 -6.76
CA ILE A 67 12.50 8.87 -5.72
C ILE A 67 13.68 9.70 -6.27
N ALA A 68 14.59 9.08 -7.02
CA ALA A 68 15.73 9.77 -7.62
C ALA A 68 15.32 10.82 -8.67
N ARG A 69 14.18 10.65 -9.36
CA ARG A 69 13.73 11.57 -10.42
C ARG A 69 12.86 12.73 -9.93
N VAL A 70 11.96 12.50 -8.96
CA VAL A 70 11.00 13.52 -8.50
C VAL A 70 11.18 13.95 -7.04
N GLY A 71 12.06 13.29 -6.30
CA GLY A 71 12.34 13.55 -4.88
C GLY A 71 11.43 12.76 -3.93
N LEU A 72 11.92 12.54 -2.69
CA LEU A 72 11.32 11.66 -1.68
C LEU A 72 9.86 12.04 -1.35
N ILE A 73 9.58 13.30 -1.05
CA ILE A 73 8.25 13.74 -0.60
C ILE A 73 7.20 13.56 -1.71
N ARG A 74 7.54 13.93 -2.96
CA ARG A 74 6.63 13.81 -4.10
C ARG A 74 6.40 12.34 -4.49
N ALA A 75 7.46 11.53 -4.49
CA ALA A 75 7.35 10.10 -4.73
C ALA A 75 6.50 9.42 -3.65
N PHE A 76 6.73 9.75 -2.37
CA PHE A 76 5.95 9.21 -1.25
C PHE A 76 4.47 9.55 -1.37
N ALA A 77 4.12 10.80 -1.70
CA ALA A 77 2.74 11.21 -1.91
C ALA A 77 2.07 10.48 -3.07
N ALA A 78 2.79 10.23 -4.17
CA ALA A 78 2.27 9.47 -5.29
C ALA A 78 2.04 7.99 -4.92
N PHE A 79 3.00 7.35 -4.25
CA PHE A 79 2.85 5.96 -3.83
C PHE A 79 1.77 5.78 -2.76
N SER A 80 1.63 6.70 -1.82
CA SER A 80 0.56 6.64 -0.81
C SER A 80 -0.82 6.82 -1.43
N ALA A 81 -0.96 7.68 -2.45
CA ALA A 81 -2.22 7.83 -3.19
C ALA A 81 -2.60 6.55 -3.96
N VAL A 82 -1.63 5.91 -4.63
CA VAL A 82 -1.85 4.62 -5.30
C VAL A 82 -2.25 3.56 -4.27
N ALA A 83 -1.52 3.44 -3.17
CA ALA A 83 -1.80 2.48 -2.11
C ALA A 83 -3.19 2.68 -1.47
N ALA A 84 -3.64 3.93 -1.32
CA ALA A 84 -4.98 4.25 -0.81
C ALA A 84 -6.10 3.96 -1.82
N THR A 85 -5.81 3.98 -3.13
CA THR A 85 -6.78 3.71 -4.18
C THR A 85 -7.14 2.22 -4.28
N ILE A 86 -6.19 1.33 -4.00
CA ILE A 86 -6.40 -0.14 -4.04
C ILE A 86 -7.53 -0.62 -3.11
N PRO A 87 -7.56 -0.27 -1.81
CA PRO A 87 -8.67 -0.69 -0.93
C PRO A 87 -10.00 -0.05 -1.33
N LEU A 88 -10.00 1.17 -1.91
CA LEU A 88 -11.20 1.79 -2.45
C LEU A 88 -11.74 1.00 -3.66
N LEU A 89 -10.85 0.51 -4.53
CA LEU A 89 -11.22 -0.39 -5.63
C LEU A 89 -11.83 -1.69 -5.11
N HIS A 90 -11.25 -2.30 -4.07
CA HIS A 90 -11.81 -3.49 -3.43
C HIS A 90 -13.19 -3.23 -2.78
N ALA A 91 -13.44 -2.01 -2.29
CA ALA A 91 -14.73 -1.64 -1.71
C ALA A 91 -15.80 -1.37 -2.77
N ILE A 92 -15.41 -0.87 -3.95
CA ILE A 92 -16.33 -0.57 -5.07
C ILE A 92 -16.67 -1.84 -5.87
N VAL A 93 -15.71 -2.74 -6.06
CA VAL A 93 -15.93 -4.00 -6.77
C VAL A 93 -16.44 -5.04 -5.77
N ILE A 94 -17.76 -5.01 -5.53
CA ILE A 94 -18.46 -5.95 -4.64
C ILE A 94 -18.74 -7.29 -5.33
N ASP A 95 -18.84 -7.31 -6.67
CA ASP A 95 -19.11 -8.50 -7.47
C ASP A 95 -17.91 -8.89 -8.35
N PRO A 96 -17.31 -10.07 -8.16
CA PRO A 96 -16.25 -10.58 -9.02
C PRO A 96 -16.74 -11.12 -10.38
N ILE A 97 -18.07 -11.17 -10.61
CA ILE A 97 -18.70 -11.74 -11.82
C ILE A 97 -20.09 -11.16 -12.01
N ALA A 98 -20.23 -10.25 -12.99
CA ALA A 98 -21.43 -10.14 -13.82
C ALA A 98 -21.06 -10.60 -15.23
#